data_AF-A0ABC8M7C6-F1
#
_entry.id   AF-A0ABC8M7C6-F1
#
_cell.length_a   1.000
_cell.length_b   1.000
_cell.length_c   1.000
_cell.angle_alpha   90.00
_cell.angle_beta   90.00
_cell.angle_gamma   90.00
#
_symmetry.space_group_name_H-M   'P 1'
#
loop_
_entity.id
_entity.type
_entity.pdbx_description
1 polymer ?
#
loop_
_entity_poly.entity_id
_entity_poly.type
_entity_poly.pdbx_seq_one_letter_code
_entity_poly.pdbx_strand_id
1 'polypeptide(L)'
;MHGFGVYEFGNGHRYEGAWHEGRRQGLGMYTFRNGETQAGHWEDGVLSCPTEQTTRHGSSFSISHSKVLDTVQQARKAAEKAHEVVKVEERVNRAVMVANRAANAARVAATKAVQTQTFYRSSGDDPV
;
A
#
# COMPACT_ATOMS: atom_id res chain seq x y z
N MET A 1 0.85 -6.77 14.16
CA MET A 1 0.21 -6.34 12.90
C MET A 1 -1.02 -5.50 13.24
N HIS A 2 -1.22 -4.38 12.57
CA HIS A 2 -2.38 -3.51 12.74
C HIS A 2 -2.95 -3.15 11.36
N GLY A 3 -4.27 -3.02 11.24
CA GLY A 3 -4.96 -2.70 9.97
C GLY A 3 -5.59 -3.92 9.30
N PHE A 4 -6.06 -3.78 8.06
CA PHE A 4 -6.66 -4.91 7.32
C PHE A 4 -5.58 -5.77 6.66
N GLY A 5 -5.71 -7.09 6.75
CA GLY A 5 -4.71 -8.02 6.23
C GLY A 5 -5.29 -9.39 5.90
N VAL A 6 -4.61 -10.08 4.98
CA VAL A 6 -4.87 -11.47 4.62
C VAL A 6 -3.78 -12.34 5.23
N TYR A 7 -4.17 -13.37 5.95
CA TYR A 7 -3.27 -14.35 6.52
C TYR A 7 -3.66 -15.75 6.05
N GLU A 8 -2.71 -16.43 5.42
CA GLU A 8 -2.84 -17.83 5.03
C GLU A 8 -2.13 -18.70 6.05
N PHE A 9 -2.89 -19.62 6.64
CA PHE A 9 -2.38 -20.57 7.61
C PHE A 9 -1.75 -21.76 6.87
N GLY A 10 -0.68 -22.34 7.45
CA GLY A 10 -0.02 -23.51 6.87
C GLY A 10 -0.92 -24.76 6.75
N ASN A 11 -2.07 -24.78 7.43
CA ASN A 11 -3.09 -25.82 7.31
C ASN A 11 -4.04 -25.62 6.10
N GLY A 12 -3.87 -24.54 5.32
CA GLY A 12 -4.72 -24.20 4.18
C GLY A 12 -5.96 -23.38 4.53
N HIS A 13 -6.08 -22.89 5.77
CA HIS A 13 -7.12 -21.93 6.12
C HIS A 13 -6.67 -20.51 5.72
N ARG A 14 -7.62 -19.61 5.51
CA ARG A 14 -7.34 -18.21 5.18
C ARG A 14 -8.19 -17.29 6.06
N TYR A 15 -7.59 -16.22 6.55
CA TYR A 15 -8.32 -15.14 7.21
C TYR A 15 -8.11 -13.84 6.46
N GLU A 16 -9.19 -13.11 6.21
CA GLU A 16 -9.20 -11.79 5.59
C GLU A 16 -9.98 -10.85 6.49
N GLY A 17 -9.32 -9.92 7.15
CA GLY A 17 -10.02 -9.08 8.12
C GLY A 17 -9.14 -8.00 8.73
N ALA A 18 -9.74 -7.27 9.66
CA ALA A 18 -9.00 -6.30 10.45
C ALA A 18 -8.17 -7.01 11.55
N TRP A 19 -7.00 -6.42 11.80
CA TRP A 19 -6.01 -6.87 12.76
C TRP A 19 -5.66 -5.74 13.72
N HIS A 20 -5.47 -6.10 14.98
CA HIS A 20 -4.99 -5.21 16.02
C HIS A 20 -3.99 -5.97 16.89
N GLU A 21 -2.78 -5.44 17.06
CA GLU A 21 -1.71 -6.07 17.86
C GLU A 21 -1.36 -7.52 17.45
N GLY A 22 -1.55 -7.85 16.18
CA GLY A 22 -1.33 -9.22 15.68
C GLY A 22 -2.47 -10.20 15.97
N ARG A 23 -3.58 -9.71 16.55
CA ARG A 23 -4.82 -10.48 16.74
C ARG A 23 -5.87 -10.05 15.74
N ARG A 24 -6.81 -10.94 15.45
CA ARG A 24 -7.97 -10.66 14.59
C ARG A 24 -8.94 -9.79 15.38
N GLN A 25 -9.27 -8.61 14.85
CA GLN A 25 -10.06 -7.59 15.55
C GLN A 25 -10.96 -6.87 14.55
N GLY A 26 -12.24 -6.68 14.85
CA GLY A 26 -13.20 -6.03 13.96
C GLY A 26 -13.77 -6.98 12.90
N LEU A 27 -14.26 -6.43 11.79
CA LEU A 27 -14.89 -7.23 10.74
C LEU A 27 -13.85 -8.08 9.98
N GLY A 28 -14.17 -9.35 9.78
CA GLY A 28 -13.32 -10.28 9.03
C GLY A 28 -14.03 -11.55 8.61
N MET A 29 -13.43 -12.22 7.63
CA MET A 29 -13.89 -13.46 7.03
C MET A 29 -12.80 -14.53 7.17
N TYR A 30 -13.19 -15.68 7.69
CA TYR A 30 -12.36 -16.87 7.80
C TYR A 30 -12.82 -17.92 6.81
N THR A 31 -11.95 -18.35 5.92
CA THR A 31 -12.18 -19.41 4.95
C THR A 31 -11.43 -20.66 5.41
N PHE A 32 -12.16 -21.75 5.63
CA PHE A 32 -11.60 -23.05 5.94
C PHE A 32 -11.09 -23.74 4.67
N ARG A 33 -10.20 -24.73 4.84
CA ARG A 33 -9.67 -25.52 3.72
C ARG A 33 -10.76 -26.27 2.94
N ASN A 34 -11.86 -26.61 3.60
CA ASN A 34 -13.03 -27.25 2.98
C ASN A 34 -13.87 -26.29 2.11
N GLY A 35 -13.52 -25.00 2.07
CA GLY A 35 -14.26 -23.95 1.35
C GLY A 35 -15.37 -23.28 2.16
N GLU A 36 -15.62 -23.72 3.40
CA GLU A 36 -16.57 -23.08 4.30
C GLU A 36 -16.06 -21.70 4.70
N THR A 37 -16.95 -20.71 4.80
CA THR A 37 -16.57 -19.34 5.18
C THR A 37 -17.38 -18.85 6.36
N GLN A 38 -16.69 -18.34 7.37
CA GLN A 38 -17.26 -17.67 8.53
C GLN A 38 -16.90 -16.18 8.49
N ALA A 39 -17.90 -15.35 8.20
CA ALA A 39 -17.79 -13.90 8.24
C ALA A 39 -18.30 -13.39 9.60
N GLY A 40 -17.83 -12.24 10.06
CA GLY A 40 -18.40 -11.60 11.25
C GLY A 40 -17.45 -10.64 11.97
N HIS A 41 -17.81 -10.27 13.20
CA HIS A 41 -16.99 -9.42 14.07
C HIS A 41 -16.08 -10.27 14.95
N TRP A 42 -14.79 -9.97 14.92
CA TRP A 42 -13.72 -10.63 15.67
C TRP A 42 -13.28 -9.73 16.83
N GLU A 43 -13.08 -10.31 18.01
CA GLU A 43 -12.52 -9.63 19.16
C GLU A 43 -11.45 -10.54 19.79
N ASP A 44 -10.23 -10.04 19.94
CA ASP A 44 -9.09 -10.75 20.52
C ASP A 44 -8.79 -12.12 19.86
N GLY A 45 -9.09 -12.25 18.57
CA GLY A 45 -8.91 -13.51 17.86
C GLY A 45 -10.10 -14.47 17.95
N VAL A 46 -11.19 -14.12 18.61
CA VAL A 46 -12.42 -14.91 18.74
C VAL A 46 -13.53 -14.28 17.90
N LEU A 47 -14.35 -15.09 17.24
CA LEU A 47 -15.50 -14.61 16.48
C LEU A 47 -16.64 -14.29 17.46
N SER A 48 -16.82 -13.00 17.78
CA SER A 48 -17.87 -12.54 18.71
C SER A 48 -19.25 -12.55 18.07
N CYS A 49 -19.35 -12.10 16.80
CA CYS A 49 -20.63 -12.03 16.09
C CYS A 49 -20.49 -12.69 14.71
N PRO A 50 -20.82 -13.98 14.54
CA PRO A 50 -20.89 -14.59 13.22
C PRO A 50 -21.99 -13.90 12.40
N THR A 51 -21.63 -13.41 11.22
CA THR A 51 -22.58 -13.04 10.18
C THR A 51 -23.26 -14.32 9.71
N GLU A 52 -24.57 -14.41 9.95
CA GLU A 52 -25.38 -15.54 9.55
C GLU A 52 -25.43 -15.65 8.03
N GLN A 53 -24.62 -16.55 7.46
CA GLN A 53 -24.87 -17.11 6.13
C GLN A 53 -25.14 -18.61 6.14
N THR A 54 -25.26 -19.21 7.33
CA THR A 54 -25.89 -20.52 7.49
C THR A 54 -27.35 -20.29 7.82
N THR A 55 -28.17 -20.42 6.79
CA THR A 55 -29.62 -20.63 6.84
C THR A 55 -30.11 -21.23 8.16
N ARG A 56 -30.59 -20.40 9.09
CA ARG A 56 -31.68 -20.72 10.03
C ARG A 56 -32.08 -19.50 10.86
N HIS A 57 -33.25 -18.96 10.49
CA HIS A 57 -34.22 -18.29 11.35
C HIS A 57 -33.70 -17.43 12.52
N GLY A 58 -33.68 -16.13 12.29
CA GLY A 58 -34.25 -15.15 13.22
C GLY A 58 -33.46 -14.88 14.50
N SER A 59 -32.35 -14.17 14.40
CA SER A 59 -31.77 -13.44 15.53
C SER A 59 -31.53 -11.96 15.15
N SER A 60 -31.92 -11.05 16.04
CA SER A 60 -32.12 -9.62 15.76
C SER A 60 -30.84 -8.77 15.77
N PHE A 61 -29.68 -9.34 15.44
CA PHE A 61 -28.44 -8.58 15.24
C PHE A 61 -27.77 -9.02 13.93
N SER A 62 -28.49 -8.86 12.82
CA SER A 62 -27.97 -9.22 11.50
C SER A 62 -26.94 -8.20 11.04
N ILE A 63 -25.66 -8.45 11.35
CA ILE A 63 -24.59 -7.90 10.51
C ILE A 63 -24.77 -8.54 9.14
N SER A 64 -25.40 -7.80 8.22
CA SER A 64 -25.72 -8.26 6.87
C SER A 64 -24.47 -8.81 6.20
N HIS A 65 -24.58 -10.03 5.67
CA HIS A 65 -23.47 -10.68 4.98
C HIS A 65 -22.88 -9.85 3.84
N SER A 66 -23.74 -9.11 3.14
CA SER A 66 -23.33 -8.13 2.14
C SER A 66 -22.34 -7.12 2.70
N LYS A 67 -22.53 -6.61 3.92
CA LYS A 67 -21.67 -5.59 4.52
C LYS A 67 -20.29 -6.12 4.86
N VAL A 68 -20.17 -7.36 5.33
CA VAL A 68 -18.86 -7.97 5.58
C VAL A 68 -18.15 -8.26 4.27
N LEU A 69 -18.85 -8.78 3.26
CA LEU A 69 -18.28 -8.97 1.93
C LEU A 69 -17.82 -7.65 1.31
N ASP A 70 -18.64 -6.60 1.34
CA ASP A 70 -18.32 -5.29 0.76
C ASP A 70 -17.09 -4.70 1.43
N THR A 71 -16.99 -4.78 2.76
CA THR A 71 -15.82 -4.27 3.49
C THR A 71 -14.55 -5.04 3.16
N VAL A 72 -14.63 -6.38 3.06
CA VAL A 72 -13.48 -7.22 2.66
C VAL A 72 -13.07 -6.94 1.20
N GLN A 73 -14.04 -6.82 0.29
CA GLN A 73 -13.78 -6.50 -1.12
C GLN A 73 -13.18 -5.11 -1.29
N GLN A 74 -13.71 -4.11 -0.58
CA GLN A 74 -13.18 -2.76 -0.60
C GLN A 74 -11.76 -2.71 -0.05
N ALA A 75 -11.47 -3.43 1.04
CA ALA A 75 -10.14 -3.53 1.60
C ALA A 75 -9.16 -4.23 0.64
N ARG A 76 -9.58 -5.31 -0.04
CA ARG A 76 -8.78 -5.97 -1.07
C ARG A 76 -8.45 -5.02 -2.22
N LYS A 77 -9.44 -4.30 -2.73
CA LYS A 77 -9.26 -3.34 -3.83
C LYS A 77 -8.38 -2.16 -3.42
N ALA A 78 -8.49 -1.69 -2.17
CA ALA A 78 -7.62 -0.66 -1.64
C ALA A 78 -6.17 -1.14 -1.52
N ALA A 79 -5.94 -2.39 -1.10
CA ALA A 79 -4.61 -2.99 -1.03
C ALA A 79 -3.98 -3.16 -2.43
N GLU A 80 -4.76 -3.61 -3.42
CA GLU A 80 -4.30 -3.70 -4.82
C GLU A 80 -3.93 -2.34 -5.39
N LYS A 81 -4.81 -1.34 -5.19
CA LYS A 81 -4.54 0.04 -5.61
C LYS A 81 -3.30 0.60 -4.93
N ALA A 82 -3.09 0.32 -3.65
CA ALA A 82 -1.88 0.76 -2.94
C ALA A 82 -0.62 0.13 -3.55
N HIS A 83 -0.64 -1.16 -3.91
CA HIS A 83 0.47 -1.80 -4.61
C HIS A 83 0.75 -1.18 -6.00
N GLU A 84 -0.30 -0.78 -6.72
CA GLU A 84 -0.16 -0.09 -8.01
C GLU A 84 0.36 1.34 -7.84
N VAL A 85 -0.10 2.08 -6.83
CA VAL A 85 0.38 3.43 -6.49
C VAL A 85 1.88 3.41 -6.17
N VAL A 86 2.38 2.42 -5.42
CA VAL A 86 3.81 2.28 -5.11
C VAL A 86 4.65 2.11 -6.40
N LYS A 87 4.19 1.29 -7.35
CA LYS A 87 4.87 1.13 -8.66
C LYS A 87 4.87 2.41 -9.48
N VAL A 88 3.80 3.21 -9.41
CA VAL A 88 3.73 4.52 -10.09
C VAL A 88 4.63 5.54 -9.40
N GLU A 89 4.66 5.58 -8.07
CA GLU A 89 5.52 6.48 -7.29
C GLU A 89 7.00 6.20 -7.52
N GLU A 90 7.45 4.93 -7.59
CA GLU A 90 8.83 4.60 -7.94
C GLU A 90 9.23 5.11 -9.33
N ARG A 91 8.33 4.98 -10.32
CA ARG A 91 8.56 5.48 -11.68
C ARG A 91 8.65 7.01 -11.72
N VAL A 92 7.76 7.70 -11.00
CA VAL A 92 7.77 9.16 -10.90
C VAL A 92 9.02 9.65 -10.18
N ASN A 93 9.37 9.06 -9.03
CA ASN A 93 10.57 9.40 -8.26
C ASN A 93 11.84 9.21 -9.09
N ARG A 94 11.93 8.13 -9.87
CA ARG A 94 13.07 7.89 -10.77
C ARG A 94 13.14 8.94 -11.89
N ALA A 95 12.01 9.32 -12.49
CA ALA A 95 11.96 10.35 -13.53
C ALA A 95 12.40 11.72 -12.99
N VAL A 96 11.89 12.10 -11.80
CA VAL A 96 12.28 13.35 -11.12
C VAL A 96 13.77 13.37 -10.78
N MET A 97 14.33 12.25 -10.30
CA MET A 97 15.77 12.15 -9.99
C MET A 97 16.64 12.36 -11.23
N VAL A 98 16.29 11.76 -12.37
CA VAL A 98 17.04 11.91 -13.64
C VAL A 98 16.96 13.35 -14.14
N ALA A 99 15.77 13.95 -14.12
CA ALA A 99 15.58 15.34 -14.52
C ALA A 99 16.41 16.31 -13.66
N ASN A 100 16.38 16.13 -12.34
CA ASN A 100 17.17 16.93 -11.41
C ASN A 100 18.68 16.76 -11.62
N ARG A 101 19.16 15.53 -11.87
CA ARG A 101 20.58 15.28 -12.17
C ARG A 101 21.01 15.97 -13.46
N ALA A 102 20.21 15.90 -14.51
CA ALA A 102 20.48 16.57 -15.78
C ALA A 102 20.50 18.10 -15.64
N ALA A 103 19.51 18.67 -14.94
CA ALA A 103 19.45 20.10 -14.67
C ALA A 103 20.65 20.59 -13.85
N ASN A 104 21.05 19.84 -12.82
CA ASN A 104 22.22 20.18 -12.00
C ASN A 104 23.52 20.09 -12.81
N ALA A 105 23.70 19.05 -13.64
CA ALA A 105 24.87 18.91 -14.50
C ALA A 105 24.97 20.05 -15.52
N ALA A 106 23.85 20.45 -16.14
CA ALA A 106 23.81 21.57 -17.07
C ALA A 106 24.19 22.90 -16.39
N ARG A 107 23.67 23.14 -15.18
CA ARG A 107 24.04 24.33 -14.38
C ARG A 107 25.54 24.36 -14.07
N VAL A 108 26.13 23.24 -13.66
CA VAL A 108 27.57 23.13 -13.37
C VAL A 108 28.43 23.31 -14.63
N ALA A 109 28.02 22.73 -15.76
CA ALA A 109 28.72 22.91 -17.02
C ALA A 109 28.69 24.37 -17.48
N ALA A 110 27.54 25.04 -17.34
CA ALA A 110 27.39 26.45 -17.68
C ALA A 110 28.26 27.35 -16.79
N THR A 111 28.26 27.14 -15.47
CA THR A 111 29.12 27.92 -14.57
C THR A 111 30.60 27.69 -14.83
N LYS A 112 30.99 26.44 -15.12
CA LYS A 112 32.37 26.12 -15.51
C LYS A 112 32.76 26.80 -16.82
N ALA A 113 31.89 26.82 -17.82
CA ALA A 113 32.15 27.51 -19.08
C ALA A 113 32.35 29.03 -18.88
N VAL A 114 31.50 29.67 -18.08
CA VAL A 114 31.64 31.09 -17.72
C VAL A 114 32.98 31.36 -17.01
N GLN A 115 33.34 30.54 -16.02
CA GLN A 115 34.61 30.65 -15.30
C GLN A 115 35.82 30.51 -16.23
N THR A 116 35.76 29.57 -17.18
CA THR A 116 36.85 29.33 -18.12
C THR A 116 37.01 30.54 -19.05
N GLN A 117 35.92 31.11 -19.58
CA GLN A 117 35.96 32.34 -20.37
C GLN A 117 36.50 33.55 -19.59
N THR A 118 36.14 33.71 -18.31
CA THR A 118 36.69 34.78 -17.48
C THR A 118 38.19 34.61 -17.20
N PHE A 119 38.67 33.38 -17.04
CA PHE A 119 40.10 33.10 -16.84
C PHE A 119 40.94 33.44 -18.08
N TYR A 120 40.49 33.05 -19.28
CA TYR A 120 41.19 33.38 -20.52
C TYR A 120 41.14 34.89 -20.84
N ARG A 121 40.03 35.58 -20.51
CA ARG A 121 39.95 37.05 -20.66
C ARG A 121 40.86 37.81 -19.69
N SER A 122 41.19 37.23 -18.54
CA SER A 122 42.13 37.82 -17.57
C SER A 122 43.60 37.48 -17.85
N SER A 123 43.88 36.55 -18.77
CA SER A 123 45.23 36.07 -19.10
C SER A 123 45.73 36.54 -20.48
N GLY A 124 44.96 37.38 -21.17
CA GLY A 124 45.21 37.85 -22.54
C GLY A 124 45.54 39.34 -22.67
N ASP A 125 45.95 40.00 -21.59
CA ASP A 125 46.39 41.39 -21.59
C ASP A 125 47.89 41.44 -21.21
N ASP A 126 48.75 41.16 -22.18
CA ASP A 126 50.15 41.60 -22.17
C ASP A 126 50.51 42.07 -23.58
N PRO A 127 50.70 43.39 -23.80
CA PRO A 127 51.09 43.93 -25.09
C PRO A 127 52.62 44.02 -25.20
N VAL A 128 53.21 43.41 -26.24
CA VAL A 128 54.37 43.96 -26.98
C VAL A 128 54.55 43.26 -28.33
#